data_AF-A0A0L0DUK5-F1
#
_entry.id   AF-A0A0L0DUK5-F1
#
_cell.length_a   1.000
_cell.length_b   1.000
_cell.length_c   1.000
_cell.angle_alpha   90.00
_cell.angle_beta   90.00
_cell.angle_gamma   90.00
#
_symmetry.space_group_name_H-M   'P 1'
#
loop_
_entity.id
_entity.type
_entity.pdbx_description
1 polymer ?
#
loop_
_entity_poly.entity_id
_entity_poly.type
_entity_poly.pdbx_seq_one_letter_code
_entity_poly.pdbx_strand_id
1 'polypeptide(L)'
;MHRIFQTFIDRLAESVDLDDLHKAMADAAAALDLTCFAYLSMPHRRGAEALVVSTYPAAWIGHYVESHYERVDPVILQATRGADPFEWGPGAGQSELTKRQQQFFDEAAAFGIRCGFTIPIHDGRGPVAAVTFAADERHPAFRRSVEAHATALQLMALYFHAHARRKLAADRVVDGAALSPREFECLEWAAQGKSAWEIGRILGISRRTVAFHLDNAKMKLNVRTVCQAEAIMMQLITSDRYGAFADDLAEMYRLRYRVFKQRLDWDVEVSGDMEIDTFDALHPVYLLQRGAGGRVQGCVRLLPTIGPTMLTETFAALLAGAPAPSDPAVWESSRFALDVERDGPEGAHGVARATFELFAGMIEFGLSRGLSDIVTVTDVAMERILRRAGWPLRRIAAPRSFAGTRSVAGYLEVSLAGLANVRRRGDLTGPVLWAPVASAAA
;
A
#
# COMPACT_ATOMS: atom_id res chain seq x y z
N MET A 1 -9.76 33.28 15.46
CA MET A 1 -8.92 32.07 15.42
C MET A 1 -9.73 30.76 15.35
N HIS A 2 -10.54 30.39 16.36
CA HIS A 2 -11.23 29.07 16.40
C HIS A 2 -12.08 28.74 15.15
N ARG A 3 -12.90 29.69 14.66
CA ARG A 3 -13.73 29.51 13.45
C ARG A 3 -12.90 29.34 12.17
N ILE A 4 -11.79 30.05 12.06
CA ILE A 4 -10.86 29.96 10.90
C ILE A 4 -10.23 28.57 10.90
N PHE A 5 -9.72 28.12 12.04
CA PHE A 5 -9.09 26.82 12.18
C PHE A 5 -10.06 25.65 11.93
N GLN A 6 -11.31 25.74 12.44
CA GLN A 6 -12.33 24.74 12.17
C GLN A 6 -12.65 24.66 10.66
N THR A 7 -12.90 25.82 10.02
CA THR A 7 -13.16 25.89 8.58
C THR A 7 -12.00 25.32 7.76
N PHE A 8 -10.77 25.59 8.20
CA PHE A 8 -9.56 25.04 7.58
C PHE A 8 -9.52 23.51 7.68
N ILE A 9 -9.76 22.93 8.86
CA ILE A 9 -9.80 21.48 9.05
C ILE A 9 -10.90 20.85 8.18
N ASP A 10 -12.11 21.42 8.18
CA ASP A 10 -13.23 20.90 7.41
C ASP A 10 -12.88 20.87 5.91
N ARG A 11 -12.30 21.96 5.40
CA ARG A 11 -11.84 22.05 4.00
C ARG A 11 -10.71 21.08 3.68
N LEU A 12 -9.73 20.90 4.58
CA LEU A 12 -8.67 19.90 4.39
C LEU A 12 -9.24 18.48 4.35
N ALA A 13 -10.26 18.19 5.15
CA ALA A 13 -10.93 16.89 5.17
C ALA A 13 -11.75 16.63 3.89
N GLU A 14 -12.35 17.68 3.33
CA GLU A 14 -13.12 17.64 2.09
C GLU A 14 -12.25 17.70 0.81
N SER A 15 -10.99 18.12 0.91
CA SER A 15 -10.08 18.30 -0.23
C SER A 15 -9.89 17.01 -1.02
N VAL A 16 -10.11 17.07 -2.34
CA VAL A 16 -9.95 15.90 -3.22
C VAL A 16 -8.58 15.84 -3.89
N ASP A 17 -7.97 16.99 -4.17
CA ASP A 17 -6.68 17.13 -4.88
C ASP A 17 -5.74 18.17 -4.24
N LEU A 18 -4.61 18.45 -4.90
CA LEU A 18 -3.62 19.44 -4.45
C LEU A 18 -4.12 20.88 -4.55
N ASP A 19 -5.03 21.17 -5.48
CA ASP A 19 -5.59 22.51 -5.67
C ASP A 19 -6.56 22.86 -4.54
N ASP A 20 -7.32 21.89 -4.05
CA ASP A 20 -8.16 22.06 -2.87
C ASP A 20 -7.34 22.30 -1.60
N LEU A 21 -6.24 21.54 -1.43
CA LEU A 21 -5.31 21.76 -0.32
C LEU A 21 -4.71 23.17 -0.41
N HIS A 22 -4.24 23.56 -1.60
CA HIS A 22 -3.74 24.90 -1.87
C HIS A 22 -4.76 25.96 -1.43
N LYS A 23 -6.01 25.87 -1.90
CA LYS A 23 -7.08 26.83 -1.57
C LYS A 23 -7.38 26.85 -0.08
N ALA A 24 -7.44 25.69 0.57
CA ALA A 24 -7.72 25.60 2.01
C ALA A 24 -6.66 26.34 2.83
N MET A 25 -5.37 26.16 2.53
CA MET A 25 -4.29 26.87 3.21
C MET A 25 -4.25 28.35 2.84
N ALA A 26 -4.42 28.70 1.55
CA ALA A 26 -4.43 30.08 1.09
C ALA A 26 -5.52 30.91 1.79
N ASP A 27 -6.75 30.39 1.84
CA ASP A 27 -7.88 31.09 2.47
C ASP A 27 -7.70 31.22 3.98
N ALA A 28 -7.17 30.18 4.64
CA ALA A 28 -6.91 30.22 6.07
C ALA A 28 -5.77 31.18 6.43
N ALA A 29 -4.71 31.23 5.61
CA ALA A 29 -3.61 32.18 5.75
C ALA A 29 -4.09 33.63 5.53
N ALA A 30 -4.88 33.86 4.48
CA ALA A 30 -5.43 35.18 4.17
C ALA A 30 -6.35 35.70 5.29
N ALA A 31 -7.14 34.81 5.91
CA ALA A 31 -7.97 35.16 7.07
C ALA A 31 -7.15 35.52 8.34
N LEU A 32 -5.85 35.28 8.32
CA LEU A 32 -4.88 35.66 9.35
C LEU A 32 -3.94 36.79 8.86
N ASP A 33 -4.29 37.52 7.80
CA ASP A 33 -3.45 38.58 7.20
C ASP A 33 -2.09 38.07 6.69
N LEU A 34 -2.00 36.79 6.30
CA LEU A 34 -0.84 36.17 5.66
C LEU A 34 -1.13 35.93 4.18
N THR A 35 -0.38 36.58 3.31
CA THR A 35 -0.65 36.59 1.86
C THR A 35 0.09 35.50 1.09
N CYS A 36 1.26 35.08 1.56
CA CYS A 36 2.07 34.09 0.90
C CYS A 36 2.37 32.89 1.80
N PHE A 37 2.24 31.68 1.26
CA PHE A 37 2.75 30.47 1.89
C PHE A 37 3.43 29.56 0.88
N ALA A 38 4.32 28.70 1.37
CA ALA A 38 4.88 27.58 0.66
C ALA A 38 4.98 26.36 1.57
N TYR A 39 4.44 25.24 1.11
CA TYR A 39 4.68 23.91 1.64
C TYR A 39 5.70 23.21 0.74
N LEU A 40 6.76 22.68 1.34
CA LEU A 40 7.74 21.83 0.68
C LEU A 40 7.77 20.46 1.36
N SER A 41 7.48 19.41 0.61
CA SER A 41 7.71 18.03 1.05
C SER A 41 9.16 17.65 0.81
N MET A 42 9.82 17.10 1.83
CA MET A 42 11.20 16.64 1.74
C MET A 42 11.23 15.14 1.44
N PRO A 43 11.70 14.71 0.26
CA PRO A 43 11.70 13.31 -0.12
C PRO A 43 12.66 12.47 0.74
N HIS A 44 12.15 11.37 1.28
CA HIS A 44 12.94 10.40 2.06
C HIS A 44 13.87 9.52 1.21
N ARG A 45 13.62 9.44 -0.11
CA ARG A 45 14.40 8.64 -1.06
C ARG A 45 15.18 9.56 -2.00
N ARG A 46 16.46 9.23 -2.22
CA ARG A 46 17.26 9.88 -3.28
C ARG A 46 16.56 9.69 -4.63
N GLY A 47 16.28 10.80 -5.31
CA GLY A 47 15.67 10.82 -6.65
C GLY A 47 14.14 10.93 -6.69
N ALA A 48 13.45 11.00 -5.55
CA ALA A 48 12.01 11.32 -5.54
C ALA A 48 11.80 12.83 -5.68
N GLU A 49 10.77 13.23 -6.43
CA GLU A 49 10.42 14.64 -6.62
C GLU A 49 9.90 15.26 -5.32
N ALA A 50 10.37 16.47 -5.02
CA ALA A 50 9.84 17.26 -3.92
C ALA A 50 8.51 17.86 -4.33
N LEU A 51 7.46 17.65 -3.53
CA LEU A 51 6.20 18.36 -3.75
C LEU A 51 6.31 19.79 -3.22
N VAL A 52 5.90 20.74 -4.06
CA VAL A 52 5.68 22.13 -3.65
C VAL A 52 4.20 22.47 -3.81
N VAL A 53 3.60 23.00 -2.74
CA VAL A 53 2.28 23.66 -2.81
C VAL A 53 2.46 25.06 -2.26
N SER A 54 2.31 26.08 -3.09
CA SER A 54 2.57 27.47 -2.67
C SER A 54 1.66 28.46 -3.37
N THR A 55 1.53 29.64 -2.78
CA THR A 55 0.95 30.83 -3.42
C THR A 55 2.01 31.75 -4.03
N TYR A 56 3.26 31.29 -4.12
CA TYR A 56 4.35 32.06 -4.73
C TYR A 56 4.11 32.27 -6.23
N PRO A 57 4.58 33.40 -6.80
CA PRO A 57 4.47 33.64 -8.23
C PRO A 57 5.09 32.50 -9.04
N ALA A 58 4.40 32.03 -10.08
CA ALA A 58 4.88 30.92 -10.92
C ALA A 58 6.27 31.21 -11.53
N ALA A 59 6.57 32.47 -11.86
CA ALA A 59 7.88 32.91 -12.32
C ALA A 59 8.98 32.67 -11.28
N TRP A 60 8.70 32.88 -9.99
CA TRP A 60 9.64 32.56 -8.91
C TRP A 60 9.84 31.05 -8.77
N ILE A 61 8.75 30.26 -8.84
CA ILE A 61 8.84 28.79 -8.74
C ILE A 61 9.71 28.23 -9.86
N GLY A 62 9.49 28.67 -11.11
CA GLY A 62 10.31 28.27 -12.26
C GLY A 62 11.78 28.63 -12.07
N HIS A 63 12.06 29.88 -11.69
CA HIS A 63 13.41 30.35 -11.43
C HIS A 63 14.10 29.61 -10.29
N TYR A 64 13.36 29.26 -9.23
CA TYR A 64 13.86 28.49 -8.09
C TYR A 64 14.35 27.10 -8.51
N VAL A 65 13.57 26.43 -9.36
CA VAL A 65 13.90 25.09 -9.89
C VAL A 65 15.08 25.17 -10.86
N GLU A 66 15.07 26.12 -11.81
CA GLU A 66 16.14 26.30 -12.80
C GLU A 66 17.49 26.63 -12.15
N SER A 67 17.47 27.41 -11.06
CA SER A 67 18.67 27.83 -10.33
C SER A 67 19.17 26.79 -9.30
N HIS A 68 18.46 25.67 -9.16
CA HIS A 68 18.69 24.61 -8.17
C HIS A 68 18.76 25.14 -6.73
N TYR A 69 17.83 26.04 -6.36
CA TYR A 69 17.85 26.67 -5.04
C TYR A 69 17.49 25.72 -3.90
N GLU A 70 16.87 24.57 -4.17
CA GLU A 70 16.59 23.53 -3.17
C GLU A 70 17.83 23.04 -2.42
N ARG A 71 19.03 23.19 -2.99
CA ARG A 71 20.29 22.72 -2.39
C ARG A 71 20.96 23.75 -1.51
N VAL A 72 20.59 25.02 -1.65
CA VAL A 72 21.30 26.14 -1.03
C VAL A 72 20.38 27.05 -0.22
N ASP A 73 19.06 26.94 -0.38
CA ASP A 73 18.06 27.70 0.38
C ASP A 73 18.34 27.60 1.90
N PRO A 74 18.75 28.71 2.55
CA PRO A 74 19.05 28.74 3.97
C PRO A 74 17.86 28.36 4.85
N VAL A 75 16.64 28.67 4.41
CA VAL A 75 15.40 28.37 5.14
C VAL A 75 15.19 26.86 5.17
N ILE A 76 15.36 26.18 4.04
CA ILE A 76 15.23 24.71 3.98
C ILE A 76 16.38 24.04 4.74
N LEU A 77 17.61 24.52 4.59
CA LEU A 77 18.75 23.99 5.34
C LEU A 77 18.56 24.11 6.86
N GLN A 78 18.02 25.24 7.33
CA GLN A 78 17.71 25.41 8.75
C GLN A 78 16.56 24.49 9.20
N ALA A 79 15.50 24.37 8.41
CA ALA A 79 14.38 23.47 8.69
C ALA A 79 14.78 21.99 8.73
N THR A 80 15.88 21.59 8.06
CA THR A 80 16.41 20.23 8.17
C THR A 80 17.27 19.98 9.42
N ARG A 81 17.71 21.04 10.11
CA ARG A 81 18.64 20.96 11.26
C ARG A 81 17.93 21.08 12.61
N GLY A 82 16.77 21.72 12.66
CA GLY A 82 16.03 21.99 13.89
C GLY A 82 14.53 21.80 13.70
N ALA A 83 13.85 21.37 14.77
CA ALA A 83 12.41 21.10 14.76
C ALA A 83 11.56 22.31 15.21
N ASP A 84 12.20 23.35 15.75
CA ASP A 84 11.50 24.53 16.26
C ASP A 84 11.13 25.49 15.13
N PRO A 85 9.92 26.08 15.15
CA PRO A 85 9.57 27.16 14.24
C PRO A 85 10.52 28.36 14.37
N PHE A 86 10.85 29.01 13.25
CA PHE A 86 11.79 30.12 13.25
C PHE A 86 11.40 31.22 12.25
N GLU A 87 11.80 32.45 12.56
CA GLU A 87 11.66 33.61 11.68
C GLU A 87 12.96 33.86 10.91
N TRP A 88 12.84 34.33 9.67
CA TRP A 88 13.97 34.71 8.81
C TRP A 88 13.66 36.01 8.05
N GLY A 89 14.70 36.75 7.67
CA GLY A 89 14.59 38.03 6.96
C GLY A 89 15.69 39.04 7.33
N PRO A 90 15.55 40.32 6.94
CA PRO A 90 16.51 41.38 7.25
C PRO A 90 16.78 41.50 8.76
N GLY A 91 18.03 41.28 9.17
CA GLY A 91 18.47 41.36 10.58
C GLY A 91 18.46 40.02 11.35
N ALA A 92 17.94 38.94 10.78
CA ALA A 92 18.04 37.59 11.34
C ALA A 92 19.20 36.82 10.70
N GLY A 93 20.30 36.63 11.43
CA GLY A 93 21.37 35.68 11.05
C GLY A 93 22.11 35.92 9.72
N GLN A 94 22.00 37.10 9.11
CA GLN A 94 22.52 37.36 7.75
C GLN A 94 24.07 37.39 7.65
N SER A 95 24.78 37.48 8.78
CA SER A 95 26.24 37.64 8.82
C SER A 95 27.02 36.37 8.41
N GLU A 96 26.37 35.21 8.28
CA GLU A 96 27.00 33.91 7.97
C GLU A 96 26.60 33.34 6.59
N LEU A 97 25.85 34.09 5.77
CA LEU A 97 25.36 33.61 4.48
C LEU A 97 26.46 33.61 3.41
N THR A 98 26.50 32.56 2.59
CA THR A 98 27.36 32.52 1.39
C THR A 98 26.83 33.48 0.31
N LYS A 99 27.69 33.88 -0.64
CA LYS A 99 27.26 34.73 -1.78
C LYS A 99 26.06 34.17 -2.55
N ARG A 100 25.99 32.85 -2.71
CA ARG A 100 24.89 32.17 -3.41
C ARG A 100 23.58 32.20 -2.59
N GLN A 101 23.68 32.13 -1.27
CA GLN A 101 22.54 32.26 -0.37
C GLN A 101 22.03 33.70 -0.28
N GLN A 102 22.95 34.66 -0.35
CA GLN A 102 22.59 36.07 -0.43
C GLN A 102 21.87 36.38 -1.74
N GLN A 103 22.41 35.90 -2.87
CA GLN A 103 21.75 35.99 -4.17
C GLN A 103 20.33 35.38 -4.15
N PHE A 104 20.15 34.21 -3.53
CA PHE A 104 18.84 33.61 -3.35
C PHE A 104 17.84 34.55 -2.67
N PHE A 105 18.21 35.18 -1.55
CA PHE A 105 17.33 36.12 -0.85
C PHE A 105 17.09 37.41 -1.63
N ASP A 106 18.10 37.94 -2.32
CA ASP A 106 17.97 39.15 -3.13
C ASP A 106 16.98 38.93 -4.29
N GLU A 107 17.05 37.77 -4.93
CA GLU A 107 16.14 37.39 -6.02
C GLU A 107 14.75 37.06 -5.49
N ALA A 108 14.63 36.32 -4.39
CA ALA A 108 13.34 36.03 -3.73
C ALA A 108 12.60 37.33 -3.35
N ALA A 109 13.34 38.33 -2.88
CA ALA A 109 12.80 39.63 -2.50
C ALA A 109 12.20 40.40 -3.68
N ALA A 110 12.64 40.16 -4.92
CA ALA A 110 12.04 40.76 -6.13
C ALA A 110 10.63 40.19 -6.43
N PHE A 111 10.30 39.03 -5.85
CA PHE A 111 8.99 38.37 -5.95
C PHE A 111 8.16 38.51 -4.68
N GLY A 112 8.56 39.40 -3.78
CA GLY A 112 7.86 39.67 -2.53
C GLY A 112 8.05 38.61 -1.44
N ILE A 113 9.18 37.88 -1.48
CA ILE A 113 9.53 36.86 -0.48
C ILE A 113 10.77 37.39 0.26
N ARG A 114 10.54 38.30 1.22
CA ARG A 114 11.63 39.04 1.89
C ARG A 114 11.85 38.62 3.34
N CYS A 115 10.78 38.26 4.04
CA CYS A 115 10.84 37.67 5.38
C CYS A 115 9.78 36.56 5.50
N GLY A 116 9.92 35.72 6.52
CA GLY A 116 8.94 34.67 6.76
C GLY A 116 9.09 33.99 8.11
N PHE A 117 8.10 33.14 8.39
CA PHE A 117 8.00 32.25 9.54
C PHE A 117 7.87 30.82 9.02
N THR A 118 8.85 29.99 9.37
CA THR A 118 8.94 28.61 8.88
C THR A 118 8.70 27.64 10.01
N ILE A 119 7.84 26.65 9.76
CA ILE A 119 7.53 25.55 10.65
C ILE A 119 8.13 24.27 10.04
N PRO A 120 9.23 23.75 10.62
CA PRO A 120 9.77 22.45 10.26
C PRO A 120 8.84 21.33 10.72
N ILE A 121 8.74 20.27 9.92
CA ILE A 121 7.96 19.08 10.26
C ILE A 121 8.90 17.88 10.19
N HIS A 122 9.00 17.18 11.31
CA HIS A 122 9.84 16.02 11.50
C HIS A 122 8.98 14.81 11.89
N ASP A 123 9.40 13.62 11.48
CA ASP A 123 8.88 12.36 12.02
C ASP A 123 10.02 11.57 12.68
N GLY A 124 9.75 10.33 13.10
CA GLY A 124 10.76 9.48 13.76
C GLY A 124 12.00 9.16 12.91
N ARG A 125 12.04 9.56 11.64
CA ARG A 125 13.16 9.34 10.71
C ARG A 125 13.90 10.64 10.33
N GLY A 126 13.41 11.81 10.75
CA GLY A 126 14.03 13.10 10.48
C GLY A 126 13.09 14.10 9.79
N PRO A 127 13.63 15.12 9.09
CA PRO A 127 12.82 16.15 8.45
C PRO A 127 12.01 15.58 7.28
N VAL A 128 10.71 15.85 7.26
CA VAL A 128 9.77 15.35 6.25
C VAL A 128 9.10 16.46 5.45
N ALA A 129 8.98 17.67 5.99
CA ALA A 129 8.44 18.82 5.29
C ALA A 129 8.78 20.13 6.00
N ALA A 130 8.52 21.24 5.32
CA ALA A 130 8.47 22.56 5.93
C ALA A 130 7.27 23.35 5.38
N VAL A 131 6.64 24.14 6.24
CA VAL A 131 5.65 25.16 5.83
C VAL A 131 6.21 26.53 6.16
N THR A 132 6.25 27.39 5.16
CA THR A 132 6.73 28.77 5.28
C THR A 132 5.60 29.72 4.99
N PHE A 133 5.33 30.66 5.90
CA PHE A 133 4.51 31.83 5.61
C PHE A 133 5.46 33.00 5.35
N ALA A 134 5.35 33.64 4.18
CA ALA A 134 6.25 34.71 3.76
C ALA A 134 5.48 36.01 3.51
N ALA A 135 6.20 37.13 3.49
CA ALA A 135 5.66 38.44 3.18
C ALA A 135 6.66 39.31 2.40
N ASP A 136 6.08 40.22 1.61
CA ASP A 136 6.76 41.40 1.09
C ASP A 136 6.47 42.58 1.99
N GLU A 137 7.35 43.58 1.96
CA GLU A 137 7.31 44.78 2.79
C GLU A 137 7.56 44.49 4.29
N ARG A 138 8.09 45.48 5.02
CA ARG A 138 8.26 45.40 6.48
C ARG A 138 6.88 45.47 7.14
N HIS A 139 6.05 44.46 6.94
CA HIS A 139 4.63 44.50 7.19
C HIS A 139 4.37 44.27 8.69
N PRO A 140 4.00 45.31 9.46
CA PRO A 140 3.75 45.13 10.89
C PRO A 140 2.60 44.14 11.13
N ALA A 141 1.69 43.96 10.16
CA ALA A 141 0.62 42.98 10.26
C ALA A 141 1.13 41.53 10.15
N PHE A 142 2.16 41.25 9.35
CA PHE A 142 2.75 39.91 9.28
C PHE A 142 3.32 39.50 10.63
N ARG A 143 4.18 40.35 11.22
CA ARG A 143 4.78 40.07 12.52
C ARG A 143 3.72 39.96 13.61
N ARG A 144 2.76 40.87 13.67
CA ARG A 144 1.63 40.78 14.62
C ARG A 144 0.84 39.49 14.44
N SER A 145 0.62 39.05 13.21
CA SER A 145 -0.10 37.81 12.94
C SER A 145 0.68 36.59 13.42
N VAL A 146 1.98 36.51 13.10
CA VAL A 146 2.86 35.44 13.57
C VAL A 146 2.92 35.42 15.10
N GLU A 147 3.16 36.55 15.75
CA GLU A 147 3.19 36.67 17.22
C GLU A 147 1.85 36.26 17.86
N ALA A 148 0.72 36.66 17.28
CA ALA A 148 -0.60 36.36 17.82
C ALA A 148 -1.07 34.92 17.53
N HIS A 149 -0.55 34.27 16.48
CA HIS A 149 -1.09 33.00 15.96
C HIS A 149 -0.05 31.90 15.77
N ALA A 150 1.19 32.03 16.25
CA ALA A 150 2.28 31.06 16.04
C ALA A 150 1.87 29.60 16.30
N THR A 151 1.23 29.32 17.43
CA THR A 151 0.76 27.96 17.76
C THR A 151 -0.31 27.46 16.79
N ALA A 152 -1.23 28.33 16.37
CA ALA A 152 -2.26 27.97 15.39
C ALA A 152 -1.64 27.70 14.02
N LEU A 153 -0.66 28.51 13.58
CA LEU A 153 0.06 28.31 12.33
C LEU A 153 0.86 26.99 12.34
N GLN A 154 1.47 26.64 13.48
CA GLN A 154 2.14 25.35 13.64
C GLN A 154 1.16 24.18 13.55
N LEU A 155 0.00 24.26 14.20
CA LEU A 155 -1.05 23.25 14.06
C LEU A 155 -1.56 23.17 12.61
N MET A 156 -1.79 24.31 11.96
CA MET A 156 -2.21 24.36 10.56
C MET A 156 -1.19 23.65 9.65
N ALA A 157 0.10 23.91 9.85
CA ALA A 157 1.18 23.27 9.11
C ALA A 157 1.19 21.74 9.29
N LEU A 158 1.04 21.26 10.53
CA LEU A 158 0.98 19.82 10.83
C LEU A 158 -0.25 19.15 10.22
N TYR A 159 -1.43 19.77 10.34
CA TYR A 159 -2.66 19.26 9.72
C TYR A 159 -2.56 19.24 8.19
N PHE A 160 -2.00 20.30 7.60
CA PHE A 160 -1.77 20.36 6.17
C PHE A 160 -0.84 19.24 5.71
N HIS A 161 0.30 19.05 6.37
CA HIS A 161 1.24 17.98 6.03
C HIS A 161 0.61 16.59 6.17
N ALA A 162 -0.18 16.35 7.23
CA ALA A 162 -0.87 15.06 7.40
C ALA A 162 -1.85 14.75 6.26
N HIS A 163 -2.55 15.78 5.74
CA HIS A 163 -3.47 15.62 4.61
C HIS A 163 -2.72 15.53 3.27
N ALA A 164 -1.72 16.39 3.05
CA ALA A 164 -0.85 16.34 1.88
C ALA A 164 -0.17 14.97 1.79
N ARG A 165 0.44 14.45 2.87
CA ARG A 165 1.07 13.12 2.90
C ARG A 165 0.08 12.00 2.61
N ARG A 166 -1.14 12.06 3.14
CA ARG A 166 -2.20 11.09 2.80
C ARG A 166 -2.56 11.10 1.32
N LYS A 167 -2.43 12.24 0.64
CA LYS A 167 -2.67 12.37 -0.81
C LYS A 167 -1.43 12.06 -1.65
N LEU A 168 -0.23 12.18 -1.07
CA LEU A 168 1.07 11.87 -1.67
C LEU A 168 1.54 10.45 -1.43
N ALA A 169 0.84 9.68 -0.58
CA ALA A 169 1.06 8.25 -0.53
C ALA A 169 0.80 7.71 -1.94
N ALA A 170 1.83 7.09 -2.53
CA ALA A 170 1.79 6.64 -3.91
C ALA A 170 0.48 5.89 -4.19
N ASP A 171 -0.12 6.17 -5.35
CA ASP A 171 -1.29 5.44 -5.79
C ASP A 171 -1.03 3.94 -5.66
N ARG A 172 -1.98 3.25 -5.04
CA ARG A 172 -1.93 1.81 -4.89
C ARG A 172 -2.39 1.21 -6.21
N VAL A 173 -1.49 0.51 -6.89
CA VAL A 173 -1.84 -0.23 -8.09
C VAL A 173 -2.63 -1.47 -7.67
N VAL A 174 -3.88 -1.56 -8.08
CA VAL A 174 -4.75 -2.73 -7.91
C VAL A 174 -5.21 -3.15 -9.29
N ASP A 175 -4.89 -4.37 -9.71
CA ASP A 175 -5.16 -4.86 -11.08
C ASP A 175 -4.76 -3.88 -12.20
N GLY A 176 -3.63 -3.18 -12.01
CA GLY A 176 -3.09 -2.22 -12.99
C GLY A 176 -3.72 -0.85 -12.96
N ALA A 177 -4.77 -0.68 -12.16
CA ALA A 177 -5.40 0.59 -11.92
C ALA A 177 -4.72 1.30 -10.74
N ALA A 178 -4.29 2.54 -10.96
CA ALA A 178 -3.74 3.40 -9.91
C ALA A 178 -4.88 3.97 -9.05
N LEU A 179 -5.13 3.36 -7.89
CA LEU A 179 -6.09 3.84 -6.90
C LEU A 179 -5.43 4.82 -5.95
N SER A 180 -6.07 5.95 -5.71
CA SER A 180 -5.64 6.85 -4.65
C SER A 180 -5.78 6.17 -3.28
N PRO A 181 -5.02 6.61 -2.26
CA PRO A 181 -5.13 6.07 -0.90
C PRO A 181 -6.57 6.06 -0.37
N ARG A 182 -7.39 7.07 -0.70
CA ARG A 182 -8.80 7.14 -0.27
C ARG A 182 -9.73 6.23 -1.05
N GLU A 183 -9.52 6.07 -2.35
CA GLU A 183 -10.25 5.08 -3.15
C GLU A 183 -9.99 3.67 -2.60
N PHE A 184 -8.74 3.39 -2.28
CA PHE A 184 -8.33 2.13 -1.69
C PHE A 184 -8.92 1.91 -0.28
N GLU A 185 -8.80 2.88 0.63
CA GLU A 185 -9.36 2.77 2.00
C GLU A 185 -10.89 2.58 1.98
N CYS A 186 -11.60 3.28 1.09
CA CYS A 186 -13.04 3.09 0.95
C CYS A 186 -13.35 1.66 0.45
N LEU A 187 -12.61 1.18 -0.55
CA LEU A 187 -12.79 -0.17 -1.09
C LEU A 187 -12.45 -1.26 -0.07
N GLU A 188 -11.44 -1.02 0.78
CA GLU A 188 -11.03 -1.92 1.86
C GLU A 188 -12.12 -2.10 2.92
N TRP A 189 -12.74 -1.01 3.38
CA TRP A 189 -13.84 -1.12 4.33
C TRP A 189 -15.11 -1.71 3.69
N ALA A 190 -15.34 -1.41 2.41
CA ALA A 190 -16.44 -2.03 1.65
C ALA A 190 -16.26 -3.55 1.55
N ALA A 191 -15.04 -4.02 1.25
CA ALA A 191 -14.70 -5.45 1.21
C ALA A 191 -14.88 -6.17 2.56
N GLN A 192 -14.82 -5.43 3.67
CA GLN A 192 -15.12 -5.92 5.02
C GLN A 192 -16.62 -5.85 5.36
N GLY A 193 -17.48 -5.59 4.37
CA GLY A 193 -18.94 -5.52 4.52
C GLY A 193 -19.47 -4.22 5.12
N LYS A 194 -18.67 -3.16 5.22
CA LYS A 194 -19.13 -1.87 5.77
C LYS A 194 -19.94 -1.10 4.74
N SER A 195 -21.09 -0.57 5.17
CA SER A 195 -21.88 0.34 4.35
C SER A 195 -21.17 1.68 4.16
N ALA A 196 -21.45 2.39 3.06
CA ALA A 196 -20.86 3.70 2.80
C ALA A 196 -21.07 4.73 3.94
N TRP A 197 -22.13 4.56 4.74
CA TRP A 197 -22.35 5.37 5.94
C TRP A 197 -21.38 5.01 7.07
N GLU A 198 -21.18 3.72 7.35
CA GLU A 198 -20.22 3.24 8.35
C GLU A 198 -18.78 3.60 7.96
N ILE A 199 -18.42 3.42 6.68
CA ILE A 199 -17.11 3.81 6.14
C ILE A 199 -16.87 5.29 6.37
N GLY A 200 -17.87 6.14 6.08
CA GLY A 200 -17.75 7.58 6.29
C GLY A 200 -17.47 7.93 7.75
N ARG A 201 -18.13 7.23 8.68
CA ARG A 201 -17.91 7.39 10.11
C ARG A 201 -16.53 6.91 10.57
N ILE A 202 -16.01 5.84 9.97
CA ILE A 202 -14.68 5.31 10.26
C ILE A 202 -13.58 6.24 9.73
N LEU A 203 -13.74 6.74 8.50
CA LEU A 203 -12.71 7.53 7.80
C LEU A 203 -12.81 9.05 8.07
N GLY A 204 -13.85 9.49 8.78
CA GLY A 204 -14.09 10.91 9.07
C GLY A 204 -14.53 11.71 7.84
N ILE A 205 -15.26 11.10 6.90
CA ILE A 205 -15.73 11.74 5.66
C ILE A 205 -17.23 11.47 5.44
N SER A 206 -17.88 12.26 4.58
CA SER A 206 -19.31 12.09 4.33
C SER A 206 -19.62 10.78 3.58
N ARG A 207 -20.83 10.22 3.78
CA ARG A 207 -21.33 9.07 2.99
C ARG A 207 -21.23 9.33 1.48
N ARG A 208 -21.46 10.57 1.05
CA ARG A 208 -21.38 10.98 -0.36
C ARG A 208 -19.94 10.94 -0.87
N THR A 209 -18.98 11.36 -0.05
CA THR A 209 -17.55 11.30 -0.35
C THR A 209 -17.07 9.85 -0.47
N VAL A 210 -17.55 8.96 0.41
CA VAL A 210 -17.28 7.51 0.27
C VAL A 210 -17.83 6.97 -1.05
N ALA A 211 -19.09 7.28 -1.39
CA ALA A 211 -19.69 6.81 -2.64
C ALA A 211 -18.88 7.28 -3.87
N PHE A 212 -18.45 8.54 -3.87
CA PHE A 212 -17.57 9.08 -4.91
C PHE A 212 -16.25 8.31 -5.03
N HIS A 213 -15.56 8.04 -3.92
CA HIS A 213 -14.32 7.25 -3.94
C HIS A 213 -14.54 5.82 -4.43
N LEU A 214 -15.63 5.16 -4.02
CA LEU A 214 -15.97 3.83 -4.53
C LEU A 214 -16.33 3.84 -6.02
N ASP A 215 -17.01 4.88 -6.51
CA ASP A 215 -17.33 5.04 -7.93
C ASP A 215 -16.08 5.24 -8.79
N ASN A 216 -15.14 6.07 -8.32
CA ASN A 216 -13.85 6.23 -9.00
C ASN A 216 -13.03 4.96 -8.97
N ALA A 217 -12.99 4.24 -7.84
CA ALA A 217 -12.31 2.96 -7.74
C ALA A 217 -12.86 1.95 -8.74
N LYS A 218 -14.20 1.80 -8.84
CA LYS A 218 -14.85 0.94 -9.84
C LYS A 218 -14.49 1.33 -11.27
N MET A 219 -14.52 2.63 -11.57
CA MET A 219 -14.19 3.14 -12.90
C MET A 219 -12.74 2.83 -13.28
N LYS A 220 -11.80 3.08 -12.37
CA LYS A 220 -10.38 2.80 -12.54
C LYS A 220 -10.09 1.30 -12.70
N LEU A 221 -10.77 0.46 -11.91
CA LEU A 221 -10.70 -1.00 -11.99
C LEU A 221 -11.50 -1.60 -13.16
N ASN A 222 -12.18 -0.78 -13.96
CA ASN A 222 -13.04 -1.20 -15.07
C ASN A 222 -14.12 -2.25 -14.67
N VAL A 223 -14.74 -2.05 -13.51
CA VAL A 223 -15.80 -2.92 -12.98
C VAL A 223 -17.13 -2.17 -12.79
N ARG A 224 -18.24 -2.90 -12.74
CA ARG A 224 -19.59 -2.31 -12.67
C ARG A 224 -20.10 -2.15 -11.24
N THR A 225 -19.65 -3.00 -10.32
CA THR A 225 -20.15 -3.03 -8.93
C THR A 225 -19.00 -2.95 -7.93
N VAL A 226 -19.30 -2.48 -6.71
CA VAL A 226 -18.30 -2.41 -5.64
C VAL A 226 -17.87 -3.83 -5.26
N CYS A 227 -18.80 -4.78 -5.23
CA CYS A 227 -18.49 -6.20 -5.00
C CYS A 227 -17.51 -6.79 -6.02
N GLN A 228 -17.57 -6.37 -7.30
CA GLN A 228 -16.55 -6.76 -8.28
C GLN A 228 -15.20 -6.12 -7.98
N ALA A 229 -15.16 -4.86 -7.54
CA ALA A 229 -13.93 -4.20 -7.12
C ALA A 229 -13.33 -4.85 -5.86
N GLU A 230 -14.17 -5.32 -4.94
CA GLU A 230 -13.78 -6.06 -3.74
C GLU A 230 -13.22 -7.45 -4.11
N ALA A 231 -13.85 -8.15 -5.05
CA ALA A 231 -13.45 -9.49 -5.50
C ALA A 231 -12.10 -9.52 -6.24
N ILE A 232 -11.63 -8.40 -6.77
CA ILE A 232 -10.29 -8.28 -7.37
C ILE A 232 -9.19 -8.48 -6.30
N MET A 233 -9.49 -8.30 -5.01
CA MET A 233 -8.49 -8.33 -3.94
C MET A 233 -8.42 -9.71 -3.28
N MET A 234 -7.23 -10.33 -3.27
CA MET A 234 -6.99 -11.60 -2.58
C MET A 234 -6.82 -11.37 -1.08
N GLN A 235 -7.62 -12.07 -0.27
CA GLN A 235 -7.64 -11.94 1.18
C GLN A 235 -6.55 -12.79 1.84
N LEU A 236 -5.78 -12.18 2.75
CA LEU A 236 -4.82 -12.84 3.62
C LEU A 236 -5.44 -12.98 5.01
N ILE A 237 -5.69 -14.20 5.47
CA ILE A 237 -6.29 -14.47 6.79
C ILE A 237 -5.24 -15.11 7.70
N THR A 238 -4.88 -14.40 8.76
CA THR A 238 -3.99 -14.86 9.84
C THR A 238 -4.80 -15.35 11.04
N SER A 239 -4.17 -16.15 11.91
CA SER A 239 -4.83 -16.81 13.04
C SER A 239 -5.50 -15.87 14.04
N ASP A 240 -4.92 -14.69 14.26
CA ASP A 240 -5.50 -13.62 15.10
C ASP A 240 -6.80 -13.03 14.53
N ARG A 241 -7.12 -13.30 13.25
CA ARG A 241 -8.29 -12.79 12.54
C ARG A 241 -9.35 -13.84 12.26
N TYR A 242 -9.14 -15.11 12.59
CA TYR A 242 -10.09 -16.19 12.27
C TYR A 242 -11.52 -15.91 12.73
N GLY A 243 -11.70 -15.35 13.92
CA GLY A 243 -13.04 -15.02 14.42
C GLY A 243 -13.76 -13.96 13.58
N ALA A 244 -13.04 -13.02 12.97
CA ALA A 244 -13.61 -11.99 12.11
C ALA A 244 -13.95 -12.48 10.70
N PHE A 245 -13.33 -13.58 10.26
CA PHE A 245 -13.48 -14.18 8.93
C PHE A 245 -14.01 -15.62 9.00
N ALA A 246 -14.83 -15.92 10.02
CA ALA A 246 -15.32 -17.28 10.25
C ALA A 246 -16.15 -17.81 9.07
N ASP A 247 -16.97 -16.93 8.47
CA ASP A 247 -17.78 -17.27 7.29
C ASP A 247 -16.90 -17.52 6.06
N ASP A 248 -15.86 -16.70 5.83
CA ASP A 248 -14.89 -16.89 4.75
C ASP A 248 -14.13 -18.22 4.88
N LEU A 249 -13.71 -18.56 6.10
CA LEU A 249 -13.03 -19.83 6.39
C LEU A 249 -13.97 -21.02 6.16
N ALA A 250 -15.22 -20.95 6.61
CA ALA A 250 -16.21 -21.99 6.34
C ALA A 250 -16.46 -22.16 4.84
N GLU A 251 -16.54 -21.07 4.08
CA GLU A 251 -16.68 -21.10 2.63
C GLU A 251 -15.45 -21.72 1.93
N MET A 252 -14.25 -21.43 2.43
CA MET A 252 -13.01 -22.05 1.98
C MET A 252 -12.98 -23.56 2.25
N TYR A 253 -13.39 -24.03 3.43
CA TYR A 253 -13.45 -25.47 3.71
C TYR A 253 -14.44 -26.21 2.81
N ARG A 254 -15.55 -25.56 2.44
CA ARG A 254 -16.49 -26.09 1.43
C ARG A 254 -15.89 -26.08 0.03
N LEU A 255 -15.11 -25.06 -0.35
CA LEU A 255 -14.35 -25.05 -1.61
C LEU A 255 -13.40 -26.25 -1.65
N ARG A 256 -12.64 -26.47 -0.58
CA ARG A 256 -11.71 -27.61 -0.47
C ARG A 256 -12.44 -28.95 -0.60
N TYR A 257 -13.62 -29.10 0.02
CA TYR A 257 -14.46 -30.28 -0.15
C TYR A 257 -14.86 -30.52 -1.62
N ARG A 258 -15.37 -29.48 -2.30
CA ARG A 258 -15.73 -29.59 -3.73
C ARG A 258 -14.53 -29.99 -4.60
N VAL A 259 -13.36 -29.39 -4.35
CA VAL A 259 -12.15 -29.64 -5.13
C VAL A 259 -11.54 -31.01 -4.84
N PHE A 260 -11.21 -31.30 -3.58
CA PHE A 260 -10.43 -32.47 -3.22
C PHE A 260 -11.29 -33.72 -3.09
N LYS A 261 -12.46 -33.63 -2.45
CA LYS A 261 -13.33 -34.80 -2.24
C LYS A 261 -14.21 -35.09 -3.45
N GLN A 262 -14.90 -34.09 -4.00
CA GLN A 262 -15.89 -34.36 -5.06
C GLN A 262 -15.25 -34.45 -6.45
N ARG A 263 -14.41 -33.48 -6.83
CA ARG A 263 -13.87 -33.39 -8.19
C ARG A 263 -12.64 -34.25 -8.42
N LEU A 264 -11.71 -34.28 -7.47
CA LEU A 264 -10.47 -35.06 -7.57
C LEU A 264 -10.59 -36.46 -6.95
N ASP A 265 -11.67 -36.74 -6.21
CA ASP A 265 -11.94 -38.01 -5.53
C ASP A 265 -10.78 -38.50 -4.66
N TRP A 266 -10.13 -37.56 -3.96
CA TRP A 266 -9.07 -37.88 -3.01
C TRP A 266 -9.66 -38.41 -1.71
N ASP A 267 -8.91 -39.29 -1.05
CA ASP A 267 -9.21 -39.72 0.30
C ASP A 267 -8.72 -38.66 1.30
N VAL A 268 -9.65 -37.83 1.78
CA VAL A 268 -9.39 -36.66 2.64
C VAL A 268 -10.35 -36.65 3.83
N GLU A 269 -9.90 -36.06 4.94
CA GLU A 269 -10.72 -35.86 6.14
C GLU A 269 -11.82 -34.83 5.89
N VAL A 270 -13.06 -35.16 6.24
CA VAL A 270 -14.22 -34.28 6.02
C VAL A 270 -15.10 -34.20 7.27
N SER A 271 -15.71 -33.03 7.47
CA SER A 271 -16.73 -32.78 8.48
C SER A 271 -17.96 -32.18 7.78
N GLY A 272 -18.96 -33.03 7.52
CA GLY A 272 -20.12 -32.64 6.70
C GLY A 272 -19.72 -32.32 5.25
N ASP A 273 -19.96 -31.07 4.84
CA ASP A 273 -19.63 -30.54 3.50
C ASP A 273 -18.29 -29.77 3.47
N MET A 274 -17.48 -29.90 4.52
CA MET A 274 -16.21 -29.20 4.69
C MET A 274 -15.05 -30.18 4.73
N GLU A 275 -13.95 -29.85 4.06
CA GLU A 275 -12.68 -30.59 4.16
C GLU A 275 -11.76 -29.82 5.12
N ILE A 276 -11.54 -30.41 6.29
CA ILE A 276 -10.77 -29.86 7.42
C ILE A 276 -9.89 -30.98 7.92
N ASP A 277 -8.60 -30.72 8.08
CA ASP A 277 -7.63 -31.69 8.60
C ASP A 277 -6.92 -31.17 9.85
N THR A 278 -6.10 -32.02 10.46
CA THR A 278 -5.35 -31.69 11.67
C THR A 278 -4.37 -30.51 11.53
N PHE A 279 -3.89 -30.19 10.32
CA PHE A 279 -2.99 -29.06 10.09
C PHE A 279 -3.72 -27.72 10.10
N ASP A 280 -5.05 -27.72 9.90
CA ASP A 280 -5.87 -26.51 10.06
C ASP A 280 -5.92 -26.03 11.52
N ALA A 281 -5.65 -26.92 12.48
CA ALA A 281 -5.51 -26.59 13.90
C ALA A 281 -4.15 -25.98 14.26
N LEU A 282 -3.17 -25.99 13.34
CA LEU A 282 -1.82 -25.44 13.57
C LEU A 282 -1.71 -23.95 13.26
N HIS A 283 -2.83 -23.22 13.30
CA HIS A 283 -2.91 -21.78 13.07
C HIS A 283 -2.24 -21.32 11.76
N PRO A 284 -2.52 -21.95 10.60
CA PRO A 284 -1.95 -21.55 9.33
C PRO A 284 -2.34 -20.14 8.88
N VAL A 285 -1.62 -19.63 7.89
CA VAL A 285 -2.08 -18.48 7.11
C VAL A 285 -2.86 -18.98 5.90
N TYR A 286 -3.99 -18.38 5.58
CA TYR A 286 -4.74 -18.68 4.36
C TYR A 286 -4.71 -17.50 3.39
N LEU A 287 -4.51 -17.81 2.11
CA LEU A 287 -4.87 -16.89 1.02
C LEU A 287 -6.20 -17.33 0.44
N LEU A 288 -7.16 -16.42 0.34
CA LEU A 288 -8.47 -16.65 -0.27
C LEU A 288 -8.69 -15.73 -1.46
N GLN A 289 -9.23 -16.29 -2.53
CA GLN A 289 -9.62 -15.58 -3.72
C GLN A 289 -11.12 -15.69 -3.92
N ARG A 290 -11.79 -14.55 -4.09
CA ARG A 290 -13.22 -14.49 -4.39
C ARG A 290 -13.44 -14.26 -5.89
N GLY A 291 -14.51 -14.85 -6.42
CA GLY A 291 -14.97 -14.61 -7.79
C GLY A 291 -15.92 -13.42 -7.85
N ALA A 292 -16.31 -13.02 -9.06
CA ALA A 292 -17.19 -11.87 -9.30
C ALA A 292 -18.57 -11.98 -8.61
N GLY A 293 -19.04 -13.20 -8.34
CA GLY A 293 -20.27 -13.47 -7.58
C GLY A 293 -20.09 -13.43 -6.06
N GLY A 294 -18.94 -12.98 -5.56
CA GLY A 294 -18.58 -12.97 -4.15
C GLY A 294 -18.09 -14.33 -3.64
N ARG A 295 -18.44 -15.45 -4.28
CA ARG A 295 -18.06 -16.80 -3.82
C ARG A 295 -16.54 -17.01 -3.74
N VAL A 296 -16.04 -17.67 -2.70
CA VAL A 296 -14.65 -18.14 -2.61
C VAL A 296 -14.42 -19.19 -3.70
N GLN A 297 -13.53 -18.86 -4.64
CA GLN A 297 -13.19 -19.68 -5.80
C GLN A 297 -11.76 -20.21 -5.78
N GLY A 298 -10.90 -19.65 -4.93
CA GLY A 298 -9.52 -20.08 -4.78
C GLY A 298 -9.03 -20.03 -3.34
N CYS A 299 -8.18 -20.96 -2.95
CA CYS A 299 -7.46 -20.88 -1.68
C CYS A 299 -6.10 -21.57 -1.70
N VAL A 300 -5.22 -21.17 -0.78
CA VAL A 300 -4.02 -21.91 -0.40
C VAL A 300 -3.74 -21.73 1.10
N ARG A 301 -3.28 -22.80 1.75
CA ARG A 301 -2.85 -22.82 3.15
C ARG A 301 -1.32 -22.71 3.22
N LEU A 302 -0.81 -21.90 4.15
CA LEU A 302 0.62 -21.65 4.35
C LEU A 302 1.02 -21.90 5.82
N LEU A 303 2.03 -22.73 6.05
CA LEU A 303 2.54 -23.09 7.38
C LEU A 303 4.08 -22.95 7.46
N PRO A 304 4.66 -22.52 8.59
CA PRO A 304 6.11 -22.53 8.79
C PRO A 304 6.67 -23.96 8.79
N THR A 305 7.82 -24.19 8.12
CA THR A 305 8.47 -25.53 8.12
C THR A 305 9.20 -25.88 9.42
N ILE A 306 9.30 -24.93 10.36
CA ILE A 306 9.83 -25.18 11.72
C ILE A 306 8.86 -25.99 12.60
N GLY A 307 7.64 -26.23 12.12
CA GLY A 307 6.62 -27.05 12.78
C GLY A 307 6.16 -28.23 11.91
N PRO A 308 5.09 -28.95 12.33
CA PRO A 308 4.54 -30.05 11.56
C PRO A 308 3.94 -29.55 10.24
N THR A 309 4.19 -30.28 9.15
CA THR A 309 3.71 -29.95 7.81
C THR A 309 3.17 -31.18 7.10
N MET A 310 2.39 -31.02 6.03
CA MET A 310 1.91 -32.17 5.27
C MET A 310 3.05 -32.94 4.62
N LEU A 311 4.11 -32.26 4.17
CA LEU A 311 5.30 -32.88 3.61
C LEU A 311 6.01 -33.76 4.64
N THR A 312 6.12 -33.32 5.89
CA THR A 312 6.80 -34.10 6.94
C THR A 312 5.93 -35.24 7.48
N GLU A 313 4.63 -35.02 7.67
CA GLU A 313 3.76 -35.99 8.36
C GLU A 313 3.01 -36.92 7.40
N THR A 314 2.58 -36.43 6.23
CA THR A 314 1.73 -37.19 5.29
C THR A 314 2.51 -37.67 4.08
N PHE A 315 3.42 -36.85 3.56
CA PHE A 315 4.11 -37.10 2.29
C PHE A 315 5.62 -37.30 2.43
N ALA A 316 6.10 -37.73 3.61
CA ALA A 316 7.53 -37.91 3.89
C ALA A 316 8.25 -38.80 2.86
N ALA A 317 7.54 -39.76 2.29
CA ALA A 317 8.07 -40.63 1.25
C ALA A 317 8.51 -39.86 -0.02
N LEU A 318 8.02 -38.64 -0.28
CA LEU A 318 8.47 -37.76 -1.38
C LEU A 318 9.84 -37.14 -1.14
N LEU A 319 10.37 -37.17 0.09
CA LEU A 319 11.71 -36.69 0.40
C LEU A 319 12.79 -37.66 -0.06
N ALA A 320 12.44 -38.94 -0.27
CA ALA A 320 13.36 -40.00 -0.70
C ALA A 320 14.67 -40.09 0.12
N GLY A 321 14.57 -39.86 1.44
CA GLY A 321 15.73 -39.87 2.35
C GLY A 321 16.46 -38.53 2.48
N ALA A 322 16.09 -37.52 1.69
CA ALA A 322 16.53 -36.15 1.94
C ALA A 322 15.98 -35.63 3.28
N PRO A 323 16.71 -34.73 3.97
CA PRO A 323 16.19 -34.10 5.18
C PRO A 323 14.92 -33.31 4.85
N ALA A 324 13.94 -33.38 5.76
CA ALA A 324 12.75 -32.55 5.66
C ALA A 324 13.14 -31.07 5.81
N PRO A 325 12.51 -30.15 5.06
CA PRO A 325 12.71 -28.72 5.26
C PRO A 325 12.37 -28.34 6.70
N SER A 326 13.25 -27.58 7.35
CA SER A 326 13.01 -27.01 8.68
C SER A 326 13.84 -25.74 8.81
N ASP A 327 13.28 -24.63 8.30
CA ASP A 327 13.95 -23.33 8.25
C ASP A 327 12.90 -22.21 8.43
N PRO A 328 13.12 -21.22 9.32
CA PRO A 328 12.18 -20.10 9.49
C PRO A 328 11.95 -19.28 8.21
N ALA A 329 12.90 -19.28 7.27
CA ALA A 329 12.78 -18.63 5.96
C ALA A 329 12.07 -19.49 4.91
N VAL A 330 11.63 -20.71 5.26
CA VAL A 330 10.92 -21.62 4.36
C VAL A 330 9.56 -22.00 4.95
N TRP A 331 8.50 -21.81 4.16
CA TRP A 331 7.13 -22.19 4.54
C TRP A 331 6.58 -23.24 3.59
N GLU A 332 5.72 -24.12 4.08
CA GLU A 332 4.96 -25.05 3.24
C GLU A 332 3.69 -24.40 2.71
N SER A 333 3.40 -24.61 1.43
CA SER A 333 2.05 -24.45 0.89
C SER A 333 1.36 -25.80 0.70
N SER A 334 0.11 -25.88 1.16
CA SER A 334 -0.78 -27.04 1.01
C SER A 334 -2.20 -26.58 0.67
N ARG A 335 -3.07 -27.53 0.29
CA ARG A 335 -4.50 -27.27 -0.02
C ARG A 335 -4.71 -26.14 -1.04
N PHE A 336 -3.90 -26.13 -2.09
CA PHE A 336 -4.10 -25.27 -3.26
C PHE A 336 -5.36 -25.72 -4.01
N ALA A 337 -6.47 -24.99 -3.86
CA ALA A 337 -7.77 -25.34 -4.43
C ALA A 337 -8.28 -24.22 -5.32
N LEU A 338 -8.80 -24.57 -6.50
CA LEU A 338 -9.40 -23.63 -7.45
C LEU A 338 -10.69 -24.22 -8.06
N ASP A 339 -11.78 -23.47 -8.01
CA ASP A 339 -13.09 -23.79 -8.57
C ASP A 339 -13.69 -22.55 -9.26
N VAL A 340 -13.11 -22.24 -10.42
CA VAL A 340 -13.45 -21.08 -11.25
C VAL A 340 -14.47 -21.49 -12.29
N GLU A 341 -15.52 -20.68 -12.47
CA GLU A 341 -16.49 -20.88 -13.54
C GLU A 341 -15.81 -20.71 -14.90
N ARG A 342 -16.04 -21.66 -15.81
CA ARG A 342 -15.35 -21.76 -17.12
C ARG A 342 -15.67 -20.64 -18.12
N ASP A 343 -16.55 -19.70 -17.76
CA ASP A 343 -17.03 -18.63 -18.67
C ASP A 343 -16.13 -17.37 -18.67
N GLY A 344 -14.98 -17.40 -17.98
CA GLY A 344 -13.97 -16.35 -18.03
C GLY A 344 -12.98 -16.52 -19.19
N PRO A 345 -12.34 -15.44 -19.69
CA PRO A 345 -11.31 -15.55 -20.72
C PRO A 345 -10.21 -16.50 -20.25
N GLU A 346 -9.87 -17.48 -21.09
CA GLU A 346 -8.69 -18.32 -20.86
C GLU A 346 -7.49 -17.39 -20.65
N GLY A 347 -6.83 -17.48 -19.49
CA GLY A 347 -5.60 -16.73 -19.25
C GLY A 347 -4.53 -17.14 -20.27
N ALA A 348 -3.56 -16.27 -20.49
CA ALA A 348 -2.47 -16.55 -21.42
C ALA A 348 -1.85 -17.94 -21.14
N HIS A 349 -1.61 -18.72 -22.21
CA HIS A 349 -1.04 -20.08 -22.17
C HIS A 349 -1.96 -21.21 -21.64
N GLY A 350 -3.29 -21.01 -21.62
CA GLY A 350 -4.27 -22.07 -21.29
C GLY A 350 -4.32 -22.41 -19.80
N VAL A 351 -4.01 -21.43 -18.95
CA VAL A 351 -4.09 -21.51 -17.49
C VAL A 351 -5.05 -20.41 -17.03
N ALA A 352 -5.98 -20.74 -16.12
CA ALA A 352 -6.93 -19.75 -15.62
C ALA A 352 -6.17 -18.58 -14.96
N ARG A 353 -6.60 -17.34 -15.24
CA ARG A 353 -6.03 -16.13 -14.63
C ARG A 353 -5.99 -16.23 -13.11
N ALA A 354 -7.02 -16.80 -12.50
CA ALA A 354 -7.10 -17.02 -11.06
C ALA A 354 -5.93 -17.84 -10.49
N THR A 355 -5.38 -18.77 -11.26
CA THR A 355 -4.18 -19.53 -10.88
C THR A 355 -2.95 -18.63 -10.79
N PHE A 356 -2.77 -17.72 -11.74
CA PHE A 356 -1.67 -16.75 -11.70
C PHE A 356 -1.81 -15.80 -10.52
N GLU A 357 -3.04 -15.38 -10.20
CA GLU A 357 -3.32 -14.54 -9.04
C GLU A 357 -2.93 -15.26 -7.73
N LEU A 358 -3.26 -16.55 -7.56
CA LEU A 358 -2.81 -17.30 -6.37
C LEU A 358 -1.28 -17.46 -6.32
N PHE A 359 -0.62 -17.74 -7.46
CA PHE A 359 0.84 -17.84 -7.50
C PHE A 359 1.51 -16.51 -7.14
N ALA A 360 1.04 -15.40 -7.73
CA ALA A 360 1.53 -14.07 -7.40
C ALA A 360 1.30 -13.78 -5.92
N GLY A 361 0.14 -14.16 -5.38
CA GLY A 361 -0.18 -13.97 -3.98
C GLY A 361 0.72 -14.75 -3.04
N MET A 362 1.06 -15.99 -3.37
CA MET A 362 2.03 -16.77 -2.59
C MET A 362 3.42 -16.13 -2.57
N ILE A 363 3.93 -15.66 -3.71
CA ILE A 363 5.23 -14.99 -3.79
C ILE A 363 5.21 -13.67 -3.03
N GLU A 364 4.14 -12.89 -3.20
CA GLU A 364 3.90 -11.65 -2.48
C GLU A 364 3.91 -11.86 -0.97
N PHE A 365 3.17 -12.86 -0.48
CA PHE A 365 3.21 -13.24 0.94
C PHE A 365 4.64 -13.58 1.38
N GLY A 366 5.34 -14.42 0.63
CA GLY A 366 6.70 -14.83 0.96
C GLY A 366 7.66 -13.64 1.03
N LEU A 367 7.60 -12.71 0.06
CA LEU A 367 8.42 -11.50 0.05
C LEU A 367 8.15 -10.62 1.27
N SER A 368 6.87 -10.47 1.66
CA SER A 368 6.50 -9.67 2.82
C SER A 368 7.02 -10.25 4.14
N ARG A 369 7.26 -11.56 4.19
CA ARG A 369 7.78 -12.29 5.35
C ARG A 369 9.29 -12.55 5.28
N GLY A 370 9.97 -12.10 4.21
CA GLY A 370 11.40 -12.37 4.01
C GLY A 370 11.73 -13.85 3.77
N LEU A 371 10.79 -14.62 3.21
CA LEU A 371 11.01 -16.03 2.89
C LEU A 371 11.94 -16.18 1.69
N SER A 372 12.77 -17.22 1.69
CA SER A 372 13.57 -17.61 0.52
C SER A 372 12.78 -18.52 -0.42
N ASP A 373 11.96 -19.41 0.16
CA ASP A 373 11.27 -20.45 -0.58
C ASP A 373 9.91 -20.80 0.05
N ILE A 374 9.01 -21.26 -0.82
CA ILE A 374 7.83 -22.01 -0.42
C ILE A 374 8.03 -23.46 -0.85
N VAL A 375 8.04 -24.39 0.10
CA VAL A 375 8.01 -25.82 -0.22
C VAL A 375 6.57 -26.26 -0.50
N THR A 376 6.37 -27.18 -1.45
CA THR A 376 5.04 -27.69 -1.78
C THR A 376 5.08 -29.14 -2.21
N VAL A 377 3.99 -29.86 -1.94
CA VAL A 377 3.67 -31.16 -2.54
C VAL A 377 2.61 -30.94 -3.60
N THR A 378 2.90 -31.38 -4.83
CA THR A 378 2.00 -31.18 -5.96
C THR A 378 2.06 -32.34 -6.94
N ASP A 379 1.09 -32.44 -7.85
CA ASP A 379 1.15 -33.43 -8.92
C ASP A 379 1.98 -32.92 -10.12
N VAL A 380 2.36 -33.84 -11.00
CA VAL A 380 3.15 -33.48 -12.20
C VAL A 380 2.37 -32.68 -13.25
N ALA A 381 1.05 -32.58 -13.16
CA ALA A 381 0.26 -31.68 -13.99
C ALA A 381 0.40 -30.23 -13.49
N MET A 382 0.26 -29.99 -12.21
CA MET A 382 0.47 -28.69 -11.58
C MET A 382 1.95 -28.26 -11.67
N GLU A 383 2.92 -29.17 -11.57
CA GLU A 383 4.33 -28.86 -11.83
C GLU A 383 4.55 -28.29 -13.25
N ARG A 384 3.82 -28.80 -14.25
CA ARG A 384 3.86 -28.25 -15.62
C ARG A 384 3.22 -26.86 -15.69
N ILE A 385 2.14 -26.63 -14.94
CA ILE A 385 1.49 -25.31 -14.84
C ILE A 385 2.45 -24.30 -14.21
N LEU A 386 3.11 -24.63 -13.10
CA LEU A 386 4.14 -23.82 -12.44
C LEU A 386 5.27 -23.43 -13.41
N ARG A 387 5.76 -24.39 -14.19
CA ARG A 387 6.77 -24.12 -15.25
C ARG A 387 6.25 -23.18 -16.33
N ARG A 388 4.98 -23.34 -16.76
CA ARG A 388 4.33 -22.43 -17.72
C ARG A 388 4.06 -21.05 -17.12
N ALA A 389 3.88 -20.94 -15.81
CA ALA A 389 3.74 -19.67 -15.12
C ALA A 389 5.08 -18.94 -14.91
N GLY A 390 6.21 -19.56 -15.27
CA GLY A 390 7.53 -18.98 -15.08
C GLY A 390 8.01 -19.05 -13.62
N TRP A 391 7.41 -19.93 -12.82
CA TRP A 391 7.74 -20.18 -11.42
C TRP A 391 8.06 -21.68 -11.22
N PRO A 392 9.20 -22.17 -11.75
CA PRO A 392 9.48 -23.58 -11.81
C PRO A 392 9.78 -24.19 -10.42
N LEU A 393 9.26 -25.40 -10.19
CA LEU A 393 9.52 -26.17 -8.98
C LEU A 393 10.93 -26.80 -9.00
N ARG A 394 11.76 -26.47 -8.00
CA ARG A 394 13.04 -27.16 -7.73
C ARG A 394 12.77 -28.43 -6.94
N ARG A 395 12.71 -29.57 -7.62
CA ARG A 395 12.35 -30.86 -7.00
C ARG A 395 13.36 -31.26 -5.91
N ILE A 396 12.85 -31.80 -4.80
CA ILE A 396 13.67 -32.44 -3.75
C ILE A 396 14.12 -33.84 -4.21
N ALA A 397 13.19 -34.60 -4.80
CA ALA A 397 13.44 -35.95 -5.29
C ALA A 397 12.62 -36.27 -6.55
N ALA A 398 12.81 -37.47 -7.09
CA ALA A 398 12.03 -37.97 -8.22
C ALA A 398 10.54 -38.13 -7.83
N PRO A 399 9.59 -37.85 -8.75
CA PRO A 399 8.17 -38.05 -8.50
C PRO A 399 7.82 -39.49 -8.11
N ARG A 400 6.86 -39.66 -7.20
CA ARG A 400 6.34 -40.96 -6.77
C ARG A 400 4.82 -41.00 -6.89
N SER A 401 4.25 -42.18 -7.09
CA SER A 401 2.80 -42.35 -7.18
C SER A 401 2.17 -42.54 -5.80
N PHE A 402 1.11 -41.78 -5.51
CA PHE A 402 0.27 -41.90 -4.32
C PHE A 402 -1.19 -41.96 -4.78
N ALA A 403 -1.94 -42.99 -4.39
CA ALA A 403 -3.35 -43.17 -4.73
C ALA A 403 -3.66 -42.89 -6.23
N GLY A 404 -2.83 -43.41 -7.13
CA GLY A 404 -2.99 -43.23 -8.59
C GLY A 404 -2.50 -41.88 -9.15
N THR A 405 -2.12 -40.92 -8.30
CA THR A 405 -1.60 -39.60 -8.72
C THR A 405 -0.07 -39.58 -8.64
N ARG A 406 0.59 -39.12 -9.70
CA ARG A 406 2.06 -38.95 -9.72
C ARG A 406 2.44 -37.61 -9.10
N SER A 407 2.95 -37.65 -7.87
CA SER A 407 3.22 -36.47 -7.03
C SER A 407 4.72 -36.21 -6.86
N VAL A 408 5.05 -34.96 -6.56
CA VAL A 408 6.43 -34.47 -6.38
C VAL A 408 6.46 -33.39 -5.30
N ALA A 409 7.53 -33.38 -4.51
CA ALA A 409 7.83 -32.31 -3.56
C ALA A 409 8.98 -31.45 -4.08
N GLY A 410 8.93 -30.14 -3.83
CA GLY A 410 9.98 -29.22 -4.24
C GLY A 410 9.83 -27.81 -3.68
N TYR A 411 10.86 -27.00 -3.92
CA TYR A 411 10.93 -25.60 -3.52
C TYR A 411 10.52 -24.69 -4.67
N LEU A 412 9.70 -23.69 -4.35
CA LEU A 412 9.33 -22.58 -5.22
C LEU A 412 10.01 -21.32 -4.69
N GLU A 413 10.88 -20.73 -5.51
CA GLU A 413 11.68 -19.57 -5.11
C GLU A 413 10.81 -18.34 -4.84
N VAL A 414 10.98 -17.70 -3.70
CA VAL A 414 10.33 -16.43 -3.38
C VAL A 414 11.27 -15.29 -3.80
N SER A 415 11.03 -14.69 -4.95
CA SER A 415 11.84 -13.58 -5.44
C SER A 415 11.06 -12.59 -6.29
N LEU A 416 11.55 -11.35 -6.38
CA LEU A 416 10.98 -10.32 -7.25
C LEU A 416 11.02 -10.75 -8.73
N ALA A 417 12.04 -11.51 -9.13
CA ALA A 417 12.14 -12.06 -10.48
C ALA A 417 11.06 -13.12 -10.75
N GLY A 418 10.83 -14.03 -9.79
CA GLY A 418 9.71 -14.99 -9.85
C GLY A 418 8.37 -14.28 -9.96
N LEU A 419 8.12 -13.27 -9.12
CA LEU A 419 6.89 -12.47 -9.13
C LEU A 419 6.69 -11.77 -10.48
N ALA A 420 7.74 -11.14 -11.01
CA ALA A 420 7.67 -10.46 -12.30
C ALA A 420 7.36 -11.42 -13.47
N ASN A 421 7.84 -12.66 -13.41
CA ASN A 421 7.53 -13.68 -14.42
C ASN A 421 6.09 -14.15 -14.34
N VAL A 422 5.60 -14.47 -13.13
CA VAL A 422 4.20 -14.88 -12.90
C VAL A 422 3.25 -13.78 -13.36
N ARG A 423 3.51 -12.53 -12.97
CA ARG A 423 2.69 -11.38 -13.39
C ARG A 423 2.66 -11.21 -14.89
N ARG A 424 3.83 -11.19 -15.55
CA ARG A 424 3.92 -11.03 -17.01
C ARG A 424 3.16 -12.11 -17.77
N ARG A 425 3.22 -13.36 -17.30
CA ARG A 425 2.54 -14.50 -17.96
C ARG A 425 1.07 -14.60 -17.62
N GLY A 426 0.65 -14.07 -16.47
CA GLY A 426 -0.75 -14.00 -16.05
C GLY A 426 -1.48 -12.73 -16.50
N ASP A 427 -0.80 -11.84 -17.23
CA ASP A 427 -1.28 -10.49 -17.55
C ASP A 427 -1.73 -9.70 -16.31
N LEU A 428 -0.98 -9.89 -15.21
CA LEU A 428 -1.24 -9.21 -13.94
C LEU A 428 -0.42 -7.91 -13.90
N THR A 429 -1.12 -6.83 -13.66
CA THR A 429 -0.60 -5.45 -13.79
C THR A 429 -0.26 -4.81 -12.45
N GLY A 430 -0.52 -5.50 -11.33
CA GLY A 430 -0.20 -5.02 -9.98
C GLY A 430 -0.13 -6.14 -8.91
N PRO A 431 0.08 -5.76 -7.64
CA PRO A 431 -0.13 -6.64 -6.50
C PRO A 431 -1.52 -7.27 -6.47
N VAL A 432 -1.58 -8.52 -6.04
CA VAL A 432 -2.84 -9.28 -5.87
C VAL A 432 -3.20 -9.44 -4.40
N LEU A 433 -2.19 -9.49 -3.52
CA LEU A 433 -2.38 -9.34 -2.09
C LEU A 433 -2.47 -7.88 -1.70
N TRP A 434 -3.24 -7.65 -0.65
CA TRP A 434 -3.24 -6.40 0.09
C TRP A 434 -1.80 -6.03 0.48
N ALA A 435 -1.33 -4.92 -0.06
CA ALA A 435 0.00 -4.41 0.16
C ALA A 435 -0.04 -3.14 1.03
N PRO A 436 1.04 -2.86 1.79
CA PRO A 436 2.39 -3.01 1.26
C PRO A 436 3.01 -4.38 1.60
N VAL A 437 2.84 -5.34 0.70
CA VAL A 437 3.72 -6.49 0.48
C VAL A 437 5.14 -6.02 0.11
N ALA A 438 5.33 -4.72 -0.15
CA ALA A 438 6.62 -4.07 -0.07
C ALA A 438 6.60 -2.97 1.01
N SER A 439 6.66 -3.38 2.28
CA SER A 439 7.36 -2.63 3.33
C SER A 439 8.51 -3.50 3.83
N ALA A 440 9.52 -3.67 2.99
CA ALA A 440 10.84 -4.02 3.49
C ALA A 440 11.44 -2.78 4.18
N ALA A 441 12.03 -3.04 5.36
CA ALA A 441 12.92 -2.22 6.18
C ALA A 441 12.26 -1.20 7.14
N ALA A 442 12.47 -1.29 8.45
CA ALA A 442 13.61 -1.85 9.19
C ALA A 442 13.16 -2.50 10.50
#